data_AF-A0AA40YCZ6-F1
#
_entry.id   AF-A0AA40YCZ6-F1
#
_cell.length_a   1.000
_cell.length_b   1.000
_cell.length_c   1.000
_cell.angle_alpha   90.00
_cell.angle_beta   90.00
_cell.angle_gamma   90.00
#
_symmetry.space_group_name_H-M   'P 1'
#
loop_
_entity.id
_entity.type
_entity.pdbx_description
1 polymer ?
#
loop_
_entity_poly.entity_id
_entity_poly.type
_entity_poly.pdbx_seq_one_letter_code
_entity_poly.pdbx_strand_id
1 'polypeptide(L)'
;MIYESRDVAATTATRPRLLPWANLDGNPCYLVTDDTGTGRLSRLADEIEAVQLGMADDLLGHAVDLLGDTRATAPQLRYLAACLAEALHDVHRIARSRGARLPVPPGDEEDLDAVPEGGPGN
;
A
#
# COMPACT_ATOMS: atom_id res chain seq x y z
N MET A 1 36.78 21.20 26.21
CA MET A 1 35.68 21.59 25.30
C MET A 1 35.38 20.38 24.46
N ILE A 2 34.44 19.55 24.93
CA ILE A 2 34.05 18.29 24.28
C ILE A 2 32.84 18.65 23.43
N TYR A 3 32.97 18.53 22.11
CA TYR A 3 31.86 18.68 21.18
C TYR A 3 31.12 17.34 21.20
N GLU A 4 30.04 17.23 21.97
CA GLU A 4 29.18 16.04 21.89
C GLU A 4 28.37 16.12 20.59
N SER A 5 28.68 15.15 19.71
CA SER A 5 27.93 14.80 18.52
C SER A 5 26.44 14.78 18.83
N ARG A 6 25.70 15.68 18.19
CA ARG A 6 24.29 15.42 17.94
C ARG A 6 24.25 14.37 16.84
N ASP A 7 23.92 13.15 17.27
CA ASP A 7 23.40 12.08 16.45
C ASP A 7 22.43 12.68 15.42
N VAL A 8 22.83 12.67 14.15
CA VAL A 8 21.92 12.97 13.05
C VAL A 8 20.98 11.78 13.03
N ALA A 9 19.92 11.86 13.82
CA ALA A 9 18.75 11.01 13.65
C ALA A 9 18.40 11.12 12.17
N ALA A 10 18.70 10.06 11.42
CA ALA A 10 18.33 9.96 10.03
C ALA A 10 16.82 10.17 10.01
N THR A 11 16.38 11.35 9.54
CA THR A 11 14.98 11.66 9.37
C THR A 11 14.48 10.71 8.30
N THR A 12 14.04 9.51 8.69
CA THR A 12 13.36 8.58 7.81
C THR A 12 12.14 9.31 7.33
N ALA A 13 12.19 9.81 6.09
CA ALA A 13 11.13 10.61 5.51
C ALA A 13 9.79 9.89 5.73
N THR A 14 8.91 10.53 6.50
CA THR A 14 7.59 10.00 6.81
C THR A 14 6.82 9.79 5.51
N ARG A 15 6.73 8.53 5.05
CA ARG A 15 5.97 8.20 3.83
C ARG A 15 4.48 8.17 4.17
N PRO A 16 3.63 8.98 3.52
CA PRO A 16 2.20 8.96 3.77
C PRO A 16 1.61 7.58 3.45
N ARG A 17 0.83 7.02 4.38
CA ARG A 17 0.10 5.76 4.23
C ARG A 17 -1.14 5.98 3.36
N LEU A 18 -1.27 5.23 2.27
CA LEU A 18 -2.52 5.14 1.52
C LEU A 18 -3.59 4.43 2.35
N LEU A 19 -4.77 5.03 2.49
CA LEU A 19 -5.88 4.45 3.25
C LEU A 19 -6.74 3.51 2.38
N PRO A 20 -7.39 2.49 2.99
CA PRO A 20 -8.26 1.56 2.29
C PRO A 20 -9.66 2.15 2.03
N TRP A 21 -9.84 3.46 2.14
CA TRP A 21 -11.05 4.18 1.70
C TRP A 21 -10.66 5.38 0.87
N ALA A 22 -11.56 5.75 -0.03
CA ALA A 22 -11.47 6.98 -0.81
C ALA A 22 -12.26 8.09 -0.13
N ASN A 23 -12.10 9.32 -0.59
CA ASN A 23 -13.01 10.38 -0.23
C ASN A 23 -14.36 10.23 -0.98
N LEU A 24 -15.30 11.15 -0.72
CA LEU A 24 -16.63 11.11 -1.34
C LEU A 24 -16.58 11.24 -2.87
N ASP A 25 -15.53 11.85 -3.42
CA ASP A 25 -15.31 12.00 -4.85
C ASP A 25 -14.56 10.81 -5.47
N GLY A 26 -14.26 9.77 -4.69
CA GLY A 26 -13.51 8.59 -5.14
C GLY A 26 -12.00 8.78 -5.20
N ASN A 27 -11.45 9.92 -4.74
CA ASN A 27 -10.02 10.16 -4.73
C ASN A 27 -9.31 9.40 -3.59
N PRO A 28 -8.06 8.92 -3.81
CA PRO A 28 -7.27 8.27 -2.78
C PRO A 28 -7.05 9.16 -1.55
N CYS A 29 -7.20 8.59 -0.36
CA CYS A 29 -6.91 9.27 0.91
C CYS A 29 -5.57 8.83 1.48
N TYR A 30 -4.82 9.76 2.06
CA TYR A 30 -3.51 9.50 2.66
C TYR A 30 -3.48 9.92 4.13
N LEU A 31 -2.80 9.13 4.95
CA LEU A 31 -2.54 9.38 6.35
C LEU A 31 -1.04 9.66 6.55
N VAL A 32 -0.71 10.83 7.09
CA VAL A 32 0.64 11.16 7.55
C VAL A 32 0.72 10.80 9.03
N THR A 33 1.57 9.86 9.42
CA THR A 33 1.77 9.44 10.82
C THR A 33 3.15 9.82 11.31
N ASP A 34 3.41 9.73 12.60
CA ASP A 34 4.79 9.66 13.09
C ASP A 34 5.45 8.32 12.66
N ASP A 35 6.75 8.21 12.93
CA ASP A 35 7.61 7.09 12.50
C ASP A 35 7.15 5.72 13.04
N THR A 36 6.27 5.69 14.03
CA THR A 36 5.79 4.43 14.61
C THR A 36 4.72 3.76 13.76
N GLY A 37 3.94 4.53 12.99
CA GLY A 37 2.85 4.01 12.18
C GLY A 37 1.71 3.33 12.96
N THR A 38 1.67 3.44 14.29
CA THR A 38 0.73 2.69 15.17
C THR A 38 -0.48 3.48 15.68
N GLY A 39 -0.70 4.69 15.15
CA GLY A 39 -1.78 5.58 15.57
C GLY A 39 -3.19 4.97 15.40
N ARG A 40 -4.20 5.60 16.03
CA ARG A 40 -5.60 5.13 15.99
C ARG A 40 -6.13 4.97 14.56
N LEU A 41 -5.77 5.87 13.65
CA LEU A 41 -6.18 5.80 12.24
C LEU A 41 -5.47 4.68 11.48
N SER A 42 -4.23 4.33 11.84
CA SER A 42 -3.54 3.17 11.28
C SER A 42 -4.25 1.87 11.66
N ARG A 43 -4.63 1.71 12.93
CA ARG A 43 -5.38 0.52 13.38
C ARG A 43 -6.74 0.41 12.71
N LEU A 44 -7.47 1.53 12.60
CA LEU A 44 -8.73 1.57 11.84
C LEU A 44 -8.52 1.19 10.36
N ALA A 45 -7.41 1.64 9.76
CA ALA A 45 -7.05 1.21 8.41
C ALA A 45 -6.78 -0.30 8.34
N ASP A 46 -6.06 -0.88 9.30
CA ASP A 46 -5.82 -2.33 9.35
C ASP A 46 -7.12 -3.13 9.51
N GLU A 47 -8.04 -2.67 10.36
CA GLU A 47 -9.37 -3.27 10.55
C GLU A 47 -10.20 -3.25 9.25
N ILE A 48 -10.25 -2.10 8.57
CA ILE A 48 -10.99 -1.97 7.31
C ILE A 48 -10.32 -2.78 6.19
N GLU A 49 -8.99 -2.83 6.12
CA GLU A 49 -8.27 -3.72 5.21
C GLU A 49 -8.69 -5.18 5.44
N ALA A 50 -8.76 -5.64 6.70
CA ALA A 50 -9.15 -7.01 7.03
C ALA A 50 -10.60 -7.32 6.62
N VAL A 51 -11.54 -6.39 6.87
CA VAL A 51 -12.94 -6.54 6.46
C VAL A 51 -13.07 -6.62 4.94
N GLN A 52 -12.40 -5.73 4.19
CA GLN A 52 -12.42 -5.76 2.72
C GLN A 52 -11.84 -7.04 2.14
N LEU A 53 -10.73 -7.54 2.70
CA LEU A 53 -10.15 -8.80 2.27
C LEU A 53 -11.05 -10.01 2.59
N GLY A 54 -11.73 -10.00 3.74
CA GLY A 54 -12.72 -11.04 4.08
C GLY A 54 -13.91 -11.04 3.12
N MET A 55 -14.48 -9.88 2.82
CA MET A 55 -15.57 -9.76 1.84
C MET A 55 -15.15 -10.21 0.44
N ALA A 56 -13.90 -9.93 0.03
CA ALA A 56 -13.36 -10.39 -1.24
C ALA A 56 -13.23 -11.93 -1.28
N ASP A 57 -12.82 -12.56 -0.18
CA ASP A 57 -12.75 -14.02 -0.06
C ASP A 57 -14.14 -14.67 -0.14
N ASP A 58 -15.12 -14.12 0.60
CA ASP A 58 -16.53 -14.56 0.52
C ASP A 58 -17.08 -14.44 -0.91
N LEU A 59 -16.79 -13.34 -1.60
CA LEU A 59 -17.19 -13.13 -3.00
C LEU A 59 -16.53 -14.13 -3.95
N LEU A 60 -15.26 -14.48 -3.72
CA LEU A 60 -14.57 -15.51 -4.49
C LEU A 60 -15.23 -16.88 -4.29
N GLY A 61 -15.62 -17.22 -3.07
CA GLY A 61 -16.41 -18.43 -2.79
C GLY A 61 -17.71 -18.47 -3.58
N HIS A 62 -18.48 -17.37 -3.54
CA HIS A 62 -19.71 -17.26 -4.34
C HIS A 62 -19.46 -17.32 -5.85
N ALA A 63 -18.35 -16.76 -6.33
CA ALA A 63 -17.96 -16.81 -7.73
C ALA A 63 -17.73 -18.25 -8.20
N VAL A 64 -17.03 -19.06 -7.40
CA VAL A 64 -16.80 -20.49 -7.70
C VAL A 64 -18.12 -21.24 -7.80
N ASP A 65 -19.03 -21.03 -6.85
CA ASP A 65 -20.35 -21.68 -6.86
C ASP A 65 -21.17 -21.29 -8.11
N LEU A 66 -21.24 -19.99 -8.42
CA LEU A 66 -22.05 -19.50 -9.55
C LEU A 66 -21.46 -19.91 -10.91
N LEU A 67 -20.13 -19.94 -11.05
CA LEU A 67 -19.47 -20.40 -12.27
C LEU A 67 -19.64 -21.92 -12.49
N GLY A 68 -19.82 -22.68 -11.42
CA GLY A 68 -20.13 -24.12 -11.47
C GLY A 68 -21.60 -24.42 -11.81
N ASP A 69 -22.52 -23.47 -11.63
CA ASP A 69 -23.94 -23.66 -11.91
C ASP A 69 -24.23 -23.51 -13.42
N THR A 70 -24.60 -24.62 -14.06
CA THR A 70 -24.98 -24.64 -15.49
C THR A 70 -26.28 -23.87 -15.79
N ARG A 71 -27.04 -23.51 -14.76
CA ARG A 71 -28.25 -22.68 -14.86
C ARG A 71 -27.96 -21.19 -14.67
N ALA A 72 -26.72 -20.81 -14.36
CA ALA A 72 -26.34 -19.42 -14.18
C ALA A 72 -26.63 -18.61 -15.45
N THR A 73 -27.29 -17.48 -15.27
CA THR A 73 -27.72 -16.63 -16.39
C THR A 73 -26.68 -15.57 -16.72
N ALA A 74 -26.66 -15.11 -17.98
CA ALA A 74 -25.75 -14.04 -18.39
C ALA A 74 -25.86 -12.75 -17.55
N PRO A 75 -27.05 -12.29 -17.10
CA PRO A 75 -27.15 -11.18 -16.15
C PRO A 75 -26.47 -11.45 -14.80
N GLN A 76 -26.62 -12.65 -14.23
CA GLN A 76 -25.97 -13.00 -12.95
C GLN A 76 -24.45 -13.01 -13.09
N LEU A 77 -23.93 -13.57 -14.19
CA LEU A 77 -22.49 -13.59 -14.47
C LEU A 77 -21.92 -12.17 -14.70
N ARG A 78 -22.67 -11.29 -15.37
CA ARG A 78 -22.27 -9.87 -15.53
C ARG A 78 -22.25 -9.13 -14.21
N TYR A 79 -23.24 -9.36 -13.34
CA TYR A 79 -23.26 -8.78 -12.01
C TYR A 79 -22.08 -9.28 -11.16
N LEU A 80 -21.84 -10.59 -11.15
CA LEU A 80 -20.68 -11.19 -10.47
C LEU A 80 -19.37 -10.57 -10.97
N ALA A 81 -19.18 -10.43 -12.28
CA ALA A 81 -17.99 -9.83 -12.85
C ALA A 81 -17.79 -8.36 -12.42
N ALA A 82 -18.88 -7.58 -12.30
CA ALA A 82 -18.81 -6.22 -11.80
C ALA A 82 -18.38 -6.18 -10.32
N CYS A 83 -18.98 -7.00 -9.47
CA CYS A 83 -18.59 -7.12 -8.07
C CYS A 83 -17.13 -7.56 -7.90
N LEU A 84 -16.66 -8.51 -8.72
CA LEU A 84 -15.27 -8.96 -8.70
C LEU A 84 -14.30 -7.86 -9.12
N ALA A 85 -14.66 -7.03 -10.11
CA ALA A 85 -13.84 -5.90 -10.52
C ALA A 85 -13.71 -4.84 -9.41
N GLU A 86 -14.81 -4.54 -8.69
CA GLU A 86 -14.80 -3.65 -7.54
C GLU A 86 -13.91 -4.21 -6.40
N ALA A 87 -14.11 -5.47 -6.03
CA ALA A 87 -13.30 -6.12 -4.99
C ALA A 87 -11.81 -6.16 -5.37
N LEU A 88 -11.48 -6.38 -6.64
CA LEU A 88 -10.09 -6.39 -7.11
C LEU A 88 -9.44 -5.00 -7.03
N HIS A 89 -10.17 -3.92 -7.29
CA HIS A 89 -9.66 -2.57 -7.07
C HIS A 89 -9.35 -2.32 -5.59
N ASP A 90 -10.22 -2.77 -4.68
CA ASP A 90 -9.99 -2.66 -3.25
C ASP A 90 -8.77 -3.47 -2.80
N VAL A 91 -8.68 -4.74 -3.20
CA VAL A 91 -7.52 -5.60 -2.90
C VAL A 91 -6.23 -5.01 -3.46
N HIS A 92 -6.25 -4.50 -4.69
CA HIS A 92 -5.08 -3.88 -5.31
C HIS A 92 -4.61 -2.65 -4.51
N ARG A 93 -5.53 -1.80 -4.06
CA ARG A 93 -5.23 -0.65 -3.22
C ARG A 93 -4.60 -1.07 -1.89
N ILE A 94 -5.15 -2.09 -1.23
CA ILE A 94 -4.62 -2.65 0.02
C ILE A 94 -3.20 -3.18 -0.21
N ALA A 95 -2.98 -3.95 -1.27
CA ALA A 95 -1.67 -4.49 -1.62
C ALA A 95 -0.63 -3.38 -1.86
N ARG A 96 -0.99 -2.32 -2.59
CA ARG A 96 -0.14 -1.14 -2.78
C ARG A 96 0.17 -0.44 -1.46
N SER A 97 -0.84 -0.24 -0.63
CA SER A 97 -0.68 0.39 0.67
C SER A 97 0.26 -0.40 1.58
N ARG A 98 0.11 -1.72 1.66
CA ARG A 98 1.00 -2.61 2.42
C ARG A 98 2.40 -2.64 1.86
N GLY A 99 2.55 -2.74 0.54
CA GLY A 99 3.84 -2.74 -0.15
C GLY A 99 4.65 -1.46 0.10
N ALA A 100 3.99 -0.29 0.12
CA ALA A 100 4.64 0.98 0.41
C ALA A 100 5.17 1.11 1.86
N ARG A 101 4.67 0.27 2.79
CA ARG A 101 5.11 0.21 4.19
C ARG A 101 6.22 -0.81 4.44
N LEU A 102 6.59 -1.61 3.45
CA LEU A 102 7.70 -2.55 3.59
C LEU A 102 9.03 -1.77 3.61
N PRO A 103 10.01 -2.19 4.45
CA PRO A 103 11.34 -1.61 4.42
C PRO A 103 11.98 -1.82 3.04
N VAL A 104 12.73 -0.82 2.57
CA VAL A 104 13.57 -0.98 1.37
C VAL A 104 14.72 -1.92 1.76
N PRO A 105 14.98 -3.01 1.02
CA PRO A 105 16.15 -3.85 1.26
C PRO A 105 17.43 -2.99 1.17
N PRO A 106 18.45 -3.22 2.01
CA PRO A 106 19.72 -2.52 1.86
C PRO A 106 20.42 -2.97 0.56
N GLY A 107 20.59 -2.02 -0.38
CA GLY A 107 21.15 -2.20 -1.73
C GLY A 107 20.12 -1.73 -2.78
N ASP A 108 20.33 -0.68 -3.57
CA ASP A 108 21.58 -0.14 -4.11
C ASP A 108 21.61 1.39 -3.89
N GLU A 109 22.43 1.83 -2.93
CA GLU A 109 22.94 3.20 -2.96
C GLU A 109 23.94 3.22 -4.11
N GLU A 110 23.46 3.39 -5.35
CA GLU A 110 24.35 3.84 -6.42
C GLU A 110 24.89 5.20 -5.96
N ASP A 111 26.17 5.18 -5.62
CA ASP A 111 27.05 6.29 -5.27
C ASP A 111 27.00 7.35 -6.38
N LEU A 112 25.93 8.15 -6.42
CA LEU A 112 25.78 9.29 -7.34
C LEU A 112 26.67 10.47 -6.94
N ASP A 113 27.43 10.35 -5.84
CA ASP A 113 28.40 11.34 -5.35
C ASP A 113 29.85 10.98 -5.69
N ALA A 114 30.11 10.15 -6.70
CA ALA A 114 31.44 10.06 -7.31
C ALA A 114 31.79 11.39 -8.01
N VAL A 115 32.22 12.38 -7.22
CA VAL A 115 32.88 13.59 -7.69
C VAL A 115 34.12 13.14 -8.48
N PRO A 116 34.27 13.47 -9.77
CA PRO A 116 35.51 13.21 -10.46
C PRO A 116 36.57 14.11 -9.85
N GLU A 117 37.45 13.52 -9.03
CA GLU A 117 38.68 14.13 -8.56
C GLU A 117 39.49 14.59 -9.78
N GLY A 118 39.38 15.88 -10.09
CA GLY A 118 40.20 16.55 -11.09
C GLY A 118 41.63 16.63 -10.58
N GLY A 119 42.45 15.65 -10.96
CA GLY A 119 43.89 15.68 -10.72
C GLY A 119 44.57 16.80 -11.53
N PRO A 120 45.53 17.55 -10.96
CA PRO A 120 46.25 18.58 -11.70
C PRO A 120 47.36 17.94 -12.54
N GLY A 121 47.44 18.30 -13.82
CA GLY A 121 48.53 17.84 -14.68
C GLY A 121 48.55 18.43 -16.09
N ASN A 122 49.07 19.64 -16.23
CA ASN A 122 50.28 19.98 -17.02
C ASN A 122 50.51 21.50 -17.03
#